data_AF-A0A972X540-F1
#
_entry.id   AF-A0A972X540-F1
#
_cell.length_a   1.000
_cell.length_b   1.000
_cell.length_c   1.000
_cell.angle_alpha   90.00
_cell.angle_beta   90.00
_cell.angle_gamma   90.00
#
_symmetry.space_group_name_H-M   'P 1'
#
loop_
_entity.id
_entity.type
_entity.pdbx_description
1 polymer ?
#
loop_
_entity_poly.entity_id
_entity_poly.type
_entity_poly.pdbx_seq_one_letter_code
_entity_poly.pdbx_strand_id
1 'polypeptide(L)'
;MTAAEIAECESGAAQLLDPAARNDTSRWDAALADCLVKQQKLTKFQAKELLAGKQKFSLGQYKILDEIGRGGMGQVFRADHELMGRTVAIKVLPLKKSTHETETAFRREIKMLARLD
;
A
#
# COMPACT_ATOMS: atom_id res chain seq x y z
N MET A 1 3.41 5.93 17.82
CA MET A 1 4.52 5.00 18.06
C MET A 1 5.40 5.59 19.13
N THR A 2 5.58 4.87 20.25
CA THR A 2 6.49 5.28 21.33
C THR A 2 7.89 4.73 21.05
N ALA A 3 8.92 5.30 21.69
CA ALA A 3 10.30 4.80 21.58
C ALA A 3 10.44 3.31 21.98
N ALA A 4 9.49 2.77 22.76
CA ALA A 4 9.46 1.37 23.17
C ALA A 4 9.10 0.40 22.03
N GLU A 5 8.20 0.76 21.12
CA GLU A 5 7.78 -0.12 19.99
C GLU A 5 8.88 -0.25 18.92
N ILE A 6 9.79 0.72 18.86
CA ILE A 6 10.95 0.74 17.98
C ILE A 6 12.05 -0.23 18.49
N ALA A 7 12.09 -0.46 19.81
CA ALA A 7 13.08 -1.35 20.45
C ALA A 7 12.77 -2.85 20.26
N GLU A 8 11.55 -3.23 19.86
CA GLU A 8 11.15 -4.63 19.62
C GLU A 8 11.63 -5.19 18.27
N CYS A 9 12.16 -4.35 17.38
CA CYS A 9 12.82 -4.84 16.17
C CYS A 9 14.23 -5.31 16.50
N GLU A 10 14.41 -6.64 16.53
CA GLU A 10 15.63 -7.37 16.92
C GLU A 10 16.95 -6.59 16.76
N SER A 11 17.67 -6.53 17.89
CA SER A 11 19.05 -6.10 18.20
C SER A 11 19.97 -5.46 17.14
N GLY A 12 19.89 -5.84 15.86
CA GLY A 12 20.60 -5.15 14.77
C GLY A 12 19.88 -3.89 14.25
N ALA A 13 18.55 -3.88 14.28
CA ALA A 13 17.75 -2.72 13.88
C ALA A 13 17.68 -1.68 15.00
N ALA A 14 17.65 -2.08 16.28
CA ALA A 14 17.65 -1.18 17.42
C ALA A 14 18.90 -0.27 17.52
N GLN A 15 20.03 -0.65 16.91
CA GLN A 15 21.26 0.16 16.90
C GLN A 15 21.29 1.17 15.75
N LEU A 16 20.59 0.89 14.64
CA LEU A 16 20.19 1.93 13.69
C LEU A 16 19.08 2.79 14.29
N LEU A 17 18.19 2.10 15.03
CA LEU A 17 17.01 2.42 15.86
C LEU A 17 17.03 3.68 16.75
N ASP A 18 18.12 4.44 16.77
CA ASP A 18 18.33 5.50 17.76
C ASP A 18 17.81 6.84 17.22
N PRO A 19 16.80 7.46 17.87
CA PRO A 19 16.31 8.79 17.50
C PRO A 19 17.41 9.86 17.46
N ALA A 20 18.48 9.70 18.25
CA ALA A 20 19.65 10.58 18.27
C ALA A 20 20.67 10.27 17.16
N ALA A 21 20.61 9.09 16.55
CA ALA A 21 21.51 8.64 15.48
C ALA A 21 20.92 8.80 14.07
N ARG A 22 19.85 9.60 13.91
CA ARG A 22 19.23 9.94 12.61
C ARG A 22 20.12 10.84 11.73
N ASN A 23 21.41 10.55 11.67
CA ASN A 23 22.39 11.26 10.84
C ASN A 23 22.29 10.87 9.36
N ASP A 24 21.77 9.68 9.06
CA ASP A 24 21.44 9.22 7.70
C ASP A 24 19.95 8.91 7.63
N THR A 25 19.15 9.91 7.27
CA THR A 25 17.69 9.81 7.15
C THR A 25 17.27 8.69 6.20
N SER A 26 18.00 8.47 5.10
CA SER A 26 17.64 7.46 4.10
C SER A 26 17.80 6.04 4.65
N ARG A 27 18.95 5.76 5.26
CA ARG A 27 19.22 4.46 5.89
C ARG A 27 18.31 4.20 7.09
N TRP A 28 18.01 5.27 7.83
CA TRP A 28 17.07 5.25 8.95
C TRP A 28 15.65 4.88 8.51
N ASP A 29 15.12 5.58 7.51
CA ASP A 29 13.77 5.36 7.01
C ASP A 29 13.63 3.93 6.44
N ALA A 30 14.66 3.42 5.75
CA ALA A 30 14.68 2.04 5.26
C ALA A 30 14.65 1.01 6.40
N ALA A 31 15.45 1.19 7.45
CA ALA A 31 15.45 0.30 8.60
C ALA A 31 14.12 0.31 9.36
N LEU A 32 13.50 1.50 9.50
CA LEU A 32 12.17 1.65 10.10
C LEU A 32 11.09 0.96 9.26
N ALA A 33 11.14 1.11 7.94
CA ALA A 33 10.21 0.45 7.03
C ALA A 33 10.30 -1.08 7.14
N ASP A 34 11.50 -1.64 7.14
CA ASP A 34 11.72 -3.09 7.31
C ASP A 34 11.22 -3.58 8.68
N CYS A 35 11.47 -2.80 9.73
CA CYS A 35 10.97 -3.08 11.08
C CYS A 35 9.44 -3.17 11.12
N LEU A 36 8.75 -2.19 10.52
CA LEU A 36 7.29 -2.16 10.46
C LEU A 36 6.69 -3.32 9.64
N VAL A 37 7.40 -3.78 8.61
CA VAL A 37 7.00 -4.97 7.85
C VAL A 37 7.15 -6.25 8.68
N LYS A 38 8.26 -6.39 9.41
CA LYS A 38 8.47 -7.55 10.31
C LYS A 38 7.41 -7.63 11.41
N GLN A 39 7.02 -6.48 11.96
CA GLN A 39 5.93 -6.38 12.96
C GLN A 39 4.52 -6.51 12.35
N GLN A 40 4.39 -6.77 11.04
CA GLN A 40 3.11 -6.84 10.31
C GLN A 40 2.24 -5.58 10.42
N LYS A 41 2.84 -4.43 10.77
CA LYS A 41 2.15 -3.13 10.81
C LYS A 41 1.96 -2.56 9.40
N LEU A 42 2.90 -2.84 8.51
CA LEU A 42 2.85 -2.51 7.09
C LEU A 42 3.04 -3.75 6.23
N THR A 43 2.46 -3.73 5.04
CA THR A 43 2.85 -4.65 3.98
C THR A 43 4.16 -4.18 3.32
N LYS A 44 4.87 -5.08 2.63
CA LYS A 44 6.05 -4.72 1.82
C LYS A 44 5.73 -3.62 0.79
N PHE A 45 4.54 -3.71 0.19
CA PHE A 45 4.04 -2.70 -0.73
C PHE A 45 3.89 -1.33 -0.04
N GLN A 46 3.20 -1.28 1.10
CA GLN A 46 3.01 -0.04 1.85
C GLN A 46 4.33 0.57 2.32
N ALA A 47 5.27 -0.24 2.79
CA ALA A 47 6.61 0.21 3.18
C ALA A 47 7.37 0.83 2.00
N LYS A 48 7.38 0.15 0.84
CA LYS A 48 8.01 0.67 -0.39
C LYS A 48 7.37 1.99 -0.84
N GLU A 49 6.05 2.06 -0.88
CA GLU A 49 5.33 3.27 -1.29
C GLU A 49 5.53 4.42 -0.28
N LEU A 50 5.65 4.12 1.01
CA LEU A 50 5.95 5.10 2.05
C LEU A 50 7.33 5.72 1.85
N LEU A 51 8.35 4.92 1.56
CA LEU A 51 9.69 5.39 1.20
C LEU A 51 9.69 6.21 -0.10
N ALA A 52 8.76 5.93 -1.02
CA ALA A 52 8.54 6.73 -2.23
C ALA A 52 7.69 8.01 -1.98
N GLY A 53 7.37 8.32 -0.72
CA GLY A 53 6.64 9.53 -0.32
C GLY A 53 5.11 9.42 -0.36
N LYS A 54 4.55 8.22 -0.58
CA LYS A 54 3.09 8.01 -0.48
C LYS A 54 2.68 7.84 0.97
N GLN A 55 1.60 8.51 1.37
CA GLN A 55 1.16 8.50 2.77
C GLN A 55 -0.25 7.94 2.98
N LYS A 56 -0.98 7.64 1.89
CA LYS A 56 -2.37 7.18 1.97
C LYS A 56 -2.54 5.84 1.29
N PHE A 57 -2.91 4.83 2.09
CA PHE A 57 -3.19 3.46 1.66
C PHE A 57 -4.66 3.10 1.82
N SER A 58 -5.55 4.10 1.83
CA SER A 58 -6.99 3.91 1.93
C SER A 58 -7.72 4.54 0.74
N LEU A 59 -8.70 3.81 0.22
CA LEU A 59 -9.63 4.27 -0.80
C LEU A 59 -11.05 4.05 -0.27
N GLY A 60 -11.65 5.09 0.33
CA GLY A 60 -12.92 4.93 1.05
C GLY A 60 -12.79 3.87 2.15
N GLN A 61 -13.64 2.84 2.10
CA GLN A 61 -13.70 1.73 3.08
C GLN A 61 -12.70 0.59 2.79
N TYR A 62 -11.78 0.82 1.85
CA TYR A 62 -10.85 -0.19 1.39
C TYR A 62 -9.42 0.16 1.79
N LYS A 63 -8.80 -0.71 2.59
CA LYS A 63 -7.38 -0.61 2.95
C LYS A 63 -6.54 -1.33 1.90
N ILE A 64 -5.75 -0.59 1.14
CA ILE A 64 -4.86 -1.12 0.10
C ILE A 64 -3.72 -1.89 0.75
N LEU A 65 -3.58 -3.15 0.39
CA LEU A 65 -2.53 -4.04 0.90
C LEU A 65 -1.39 -4.22 -0.10
N ASP A 66 -1.72 -4.28 -1.39
CA ASP A 66 -0.76 -4.64 -2.43
C ASP A 66 -1.19 -4.17 -3.82
N GLU A 67 -0.25 -4.05 -4.75
CA GLU A 67 -0.52 -3.93 -6.18
C GLU A 67 -0.38 -5.32 -6.82
N ILE A 68 -1.48 -5.86 -7.34
CA ILE A 68 -1.53 -7.21 -7.93
C ILE A 68 -1.54 -7.20 -9.45
N GLY A 69 -1.68 -6.03 -10.08
CA GLY A 69 -1.63 -5.93 -11.54
C GLY A 69 -1.57 -4.50 -12.03
N ARG A 70 -0.94 -4.32 -13.20
CA ARG A 70 -0.82 -3.03 -13.90
C ARG A 70 -0.94 -3.26 -15.40
N GLY A 71 -1.74 -2.44 -16.06
CA GLY A 71 -1.94 -2.52 -17.51
C GLY A 71 -2.39 -1.19 -18.12
N GLY A 72 -2.79 -1.24 -19.39
CA GLY A 72 -3.18 -0.05 -20.15
C GLY A 72 -4.36 0.72 -19.52
N MET A 73 -5.33 0.00 -18.94
CA MET A 73 -6.53 0.60 -18.34
C MET A 73 -6.35 0.98 -16.86
N GLY A 74 -5.18 0.78 -16.25
CA GLY A 74 -4.93 1.19 -14.87
C GLY A 74 -4.20 0.17 -14.01
N GLN A 75 -4.46 0.25 -12.70
CA GLN A 75 -3.83 -0.60 -11.67
C GLN A 75 -4.91 -1.42 -10.96
N VAL A 76 -4.55 -2.62 -10.53
CA VAL A 76 -5.39 -3.49 -9.71
C VAL A 76 -4.69 -3.69 -8.38
N PHE A 77 -5.39 -3.38 -7.30
CA PHE A 77 -4.89 -3.51 -5.94
C PHE A 77 -5.61 -4.62 -5.21
N ARG A 78 -4.87 -5.36 -4.37
CA ARG A 78 -5.47 -6.17 -3.31
C ARG A 78 -5.76 -5.26 -2.13
N ALA A 79 -6.96 -5.35 -1.58
CA ALA A 79 -7.40 -4.52 -0.48
C ALA A 79 -8.31 -5.28 0.48
N ASP A 80 -8.37 -4.86 1.73
CA ASP A 80 -9.38 -5.33 2.67
C ASP A 80 -10.53 -4.34 2.74
N HIS A 81 -11.76 -4.83 2.64
CA HIS A 81 -12.96 -4.03 2.90
C HIS A 81 -13.22 -3.99 4.42
N GLU A 82 -13.03 -2.84 5.06
CA GLU A 82 -13.01 -2.71 6.52
C GLU A 82 -14.31 -3.18 7.20
N LEU A 83 -15.48 -2.81 6.65
CA LEU A 83 -16.76 -3.26 7.24
C LEU A 83 -17.10 -4.74 7.01
N MET A 84 -16.69 -5.31 5.87
CA MET A 84 -17.05 -6.69 5.50
C MET A 84 -16.01 -7.71 5.96
N GLY A 85 -14.81 -7.27 6.34
CA GLY A 85 -13.71 -8.14 6.76
C GLY A 85 -13.22 -9.10 5.67
N ARG A 86 -13.43 -8.77 4.39
CA ARG A 86 -13.00 -9.61 3.26
C ARG A 86 -11.96 -8.92 2.38
N THR A 87 -11.01 -9.71 1.88
CA THR A 87 -10.03 -9.26 0.89
C THR A 87 -10.67 -9.24 -0.50
N VAL A 88 -10.44 -8.16 -1.24
CA VAL A 88 -11.00 -7.89 -2.57
C VAL A 88 -9.94 -7.36 -3.53
N ALA A 89 -10.23 -7.43 -4.84
CA ALA A 89 -9.46 -6.75 -5.87
C ALA A 89 -10.14 -5.43 -6.27
N ILE A 90 -9.38 -4.35 -6.35
CA ILE A 90 -9.86 -3.01 -6.73
C ILE A 90 -9.11 -2.52 -7.96
N LYS A 91 -9.83 -2.34 -9.08
CA LYS A 91 -9.29 -1.75 -10.30
C LYS A 91 -9.48 -0.23 -10.27
N VAL A 92 -8.39 0.51 -10.42
CA VAL A 92 -8.36 1.98 -10.36
C VAL A 92 -7.86 2.54 -11.69
N LEU A 93 -8.64 3.47 -12.26
CA LEU A 93 -8.29 4.24 -13.44
C LEU A 93 -7.63 5.56 -13.04
N PRO A 94 -6.36 5.79 -13.40
CA PRO A 94 -5.72 7.07 -13.15
C PRO A 94 -6.38 8.16 -14.00
N LEU A 95 -6.81 9.26 -13.38
CA LEU A 95 -7.42 10.40 -14.09
C LEU A 95 -6.57 10.90 -15.27
N LYS A 96 -5.24 10.92 -15.13
CA LYS A 96 -4.29 11.33 -16.18
C LYS A 96 -4.30 10.43 -17.42
N LYS A 97 -4.81 9.20 -17.30
CA LYS A 97 -4.91 8.21 -18.40
C LYS A 97 -6.38 7.95 -18.78
N SER A 98 -7.31 8.68 -18.17
CA SER A 98 -8.73 8.57 -18.48
C SER A 98 -8.99 9.25 -19.81
N THR A 99 -9.40 8.46 -20.79
CA THR A 99 -9.94 8.91 -22.07
C THR A 99 -11.36 8.39 -22.17
N HIS A 100 -12.16 8.97 -23.06
CA HIS A 100 -13.52 8.49 -23.28
C HIS A 100 -13.55 7.00 -23.66
N GLU A 101 -12.54 6.53 -24.38
CA GLU A 101 -12.39 5.13 -24.76
C GLU A 101 -12.06 4.23 -23.55
N THR A 102 -11.08 4.62 -22.71
CA THR A 102 -10.71 3.81 -21.54
C THR A 102 -11.83 3.77 -20.50
N GLU A 103 -12.56 4.86 -20.32
CA GLU A 103 -13.77 4.90 -19.49
C GLU A 103 -14.87 4.01 -20.04
N THR A 104 -15.10 4.04 -21.35
CA THR A 104 -16.12 3.20 -22.00
C THR A 104 -15.77 1.72 -21.86
N ALA A 105 -14.51 1.35 -22.08
CA ALA A 105 -14.04 -0.02 -21.91
C ALA A 105 -14.19 -0.50 -20.46
N PHE A 106 -13.82 0.34 -19.49
CA PHE A 106 -14.00 0.02 -18.08
C PHE A 106 -15.47 -0.16 -17.69
N ARG A 107 -16.36 0.71 -18.16
CA ARG A 107 -17.81 0.57 -17.94
C ARG A 107 -18.36 -0.71 -18.57
N ARG A 108 -17.86 -1.13 -19.74
CA ARG A 108 -18.25 -2.39 -20.38
C ARG A 108 -17.82 -3.59 -19.54
N GLU A 109 -16.59 -3.59 -19.02
CA GLU A 109 -16.08 -4.65 -18.14
C GLU A 109 -16.93 -4.80 -16.88
N ILE A 110 -17.29 -3.69 -16.22
CA ILE A 110 -18.19 -3.70 -15.06
C ILE A 110 -19.54 -4.34 -15.43
N LYS A 111 -20.14 -3.96 -16.56
CA LYS A 111 -21.41 -4.53 -17.01
C LYS A 111 -21.34 -6.02 -17.31
N MET A 112 -20.19 -6.51 -17.77
CA MET A 112 -19.99 -7.95 -18.03
C MET A 112 -19.82 -8.72 -16.72
N LEU A 113 -19.01 -8.20 -15.79
CA LEU A 113 -18.81 -8.81 -14.48
C LEU A 113 -20.08 -8.87 -13.64
N ALA A 114 -20.94 -7.84 -13.74
CA ALA A 114 -22.22 -7.80 -13.03
C ALA A 114 -23.25 -8.83 -13.54
N ARG A 115 -22.96 -9.61 -14.58
CA ARG A 115 -23.82 -10.66 -15.12
C ARG A 115 -23.38 -12.07 -14.72
N LEU A 116 -22.24 -12.18 -14.03
CA LEU A 116 -21.71 -13.43 -13.52
C LEU A 116 -22.14 -13.54 -12.06
N ASP A 117 -23.20 -14.30 -11.80
CA ASP A 117 -23.66 -14.71 -10.46
C ASP A 117 -22.93 -15.99 -10.01
#